data_AF-A0A965CAN9-F1
#
_entry.id   AF-A0A965CAN9-F1
#
_cell.length_a   1.000
_cell.length_b   1.000
_cell.length_c   1.000
_cell.angle_alpha   90.00
_cell.angle_beta   90.00
_cell.angle_gamma   90.00
#
_symmetry.space_group_name_H-M   'P 1'
#
loop_
_entity.id
_entity.type
_entity.pdbx_description
1 polymer ?
#
loop_
_entity_poly.entity_id
_entity_poly.type
_entity_poly.pdbx_seq_one_letter_code
_entity_poly.pdbx_strand_id
1 'polypeptide(L)'
;MSNAKTETVKIRRAPKFIPFSLTGLLLGAVIAIALSLTIDNPDGKTPGFITQLLVYCLGAGACFGLVIAVVVDFISNRRAKDAQASKVSKN
;
A
#
# COMPACT_ATOMS: atom_id res chain seq x y z
N MET A 1 -18.55 46.32 0.68
CA MET A 1 -18.82 44.92 1.08
C MET A 1 -18.38 44.02 -0.06
N SER A 2 -17.22 43.37 0.06
CA SER A 2 -16.71 42.44 -0.96
C SER A 2 -17.48 41.11 -0.90
N ASN A 3 -18.00 40.67 -2.04
CA ASN A 3 -18.80 39.46 -2.17
C ASN A 3 -17.84 38.24 -2.22
N ALA A 4 -17.72 37.51 -1.12
CA ALA A 4 -16.88 36.32 -1.04
C ALA A 4 -17.58 35.15 -1.76
N LYS A 5 -17.13 34.80 -2.97
CA LYS A 5 -17.62 33.62 -3.70
C LYS A 5 -16.92 32.37 -3.16
N THR A 6 -17.62 31.60 -2.33
CA THR A 6 -17.13 30.30 -1.82
C THR A 6 -17.21 29.25 -2.94
N GLU A 7 -16.08 28.83 -3.49
CA GLU A 7 -16.01 27.70 -4.45
C GLU A 7 -15.52 26.45 -3.74
N THR A 8 -16.38 25.43 -3.63
CA THR A 8 -16.04 24.11 -3.08
C THR A 8 -15.20 23.32 -4.08
N VAL A 9 -13.87 23.30 -3.88
CA VAL A 9 -12.95 22.49 -4.69
C VAL A 9 -12.72 21.13 -4.02
N LYS A 10 -13.16 20.05 -4.66
CA LYS A 10 -12.95 18.68 -4.18
C LYS A 10 -11.54 18.21 -4.55
N ILE A 11 -10.58 18.41 -3.65
CA ILE A 11 -9.22 17.86 -3.80
C ILE A 11 -9.29 16.34 -3.56
N ARG A 12 -9.07 15.55 -4.61
CA ARG A 12 -9.00 14.09 -4.53
C ARG A 12 -7.58 13.72 -4.10
N ARG A 13 -7.41 12.99 -2.99
CA ARG A 13 -6.09 12.45 -2.62
C ARG A 13 -5.79 11.24 -3.52
N ALA A 14 -4.58 11.17 -4.05
CA ALA A 14 -4.13 9.98 -4.77
C ALA A 14 -4.00 8.79 -3.79
N PRO A 15 -4.54 7.61 -4.13
CA PRO A 15 -4.51 6.45 -3.26
C PRO A 15 -3.09 5.88 -3.16
N LYS A 16 -2.66 5.55 -1.94
CA LYS A 16 -1.28 5.13 -1.65
C LYS A 16 -1.06 3.62 -1.82
N PHE A 17 -1.30 3.08 -3.01
CA PHE A 17 -1.17 1.63 -3.27
C PHE A 17 0.28 1.14 -3.29
N ILE A 18 1.17 1.88 -3.95
CA ILE A 18 2.59 1.52 -4.12
C ILE A 18 3.32 1.28 -2.79
N PRO A 19 3.26 2.19 -1.79
CA PRO A 19 4.00 1.97 -0.54
C PRO A 19 3.49 0.74 0.22
N PHE A 20 2.18 0.47 0.23
CA PHE A 20 1.62 -0.71 0.88
C PHE A 20 2.03 -2.01 0.21
N SER A 21 2.00 -2.05 -1.13
CA SER A 21 2.50 -3.20 -1.89
C SER A 21 3.98 -3.45 -1.62
N LEU A 22 4.79 -2.40 -1.55
CA LEU A 22 6.23 -2.51 -1.28
C LEU A 22 6.49 -3.02 0.15
N THR A 23 5.74 -2.53 1.15
CA THR A 23 5.85 -3.07 2.51
C THR A 23 5.45 -4.54 2.59
N GLY A 24 4.40 -4.94 1.86
CA GLY A 24 3.98 -6.33 1.77
C GLY A 24 5.03 -7.22 1.09
N LEU A 25 5.67 -6.72 0.03
CA LEU A 25 6.77 -7.40 -0.66
C LEU A 25 7.96 -7.60 0.28
N LEU A 26 8.37 -6.56 1.01
CA LEU A 26 9.47 -6.65 1.99
C LEU A 26 9.14 -7.64 3.10
N LEU A 27 7.90 -7.62 3.61
CA LEU A 27 7.44 -8.57 4.62
C LEU A 27 7.46 -10.01 4.08
N GLY A 28 7.03 -10.21 2.83
CA GLY A 28 7.11 -11.50 2.14
C GLY A 28 8.55 -12.00 2.02
N ALA A 29 9.51 -11.11 1.73
CA ALA A 29 10.93 -11.45 1.68
C ALA A 29 11.44 -11.95 3.04
N VAL A 30 11.08 -11.24 4.13
CA VAL A 30 11.45 -11.62 5.50
C VAL A 30 10.88 -12.99 5.86
N ILE A 31 9.61 -13.24 5.53
CA ILE A 31 8.96 -14.54 5.76
C ILE A 31 9.65 -15.65 4.96
N ALA A 32 10.00 -15.41 3.70
CA ALA A 32 10.72 -16.38 2.87
C ALA A 32 12.05 -16.78 3.47
N ILE A 33 12.82 -15.80 3.97
CA ILE A 33 14.11 -16.04 4.63
C ILE A 33 13.89 -16.85 5.90
N ALA A 34 12.92 -16.45 6.74
CA ALA A 34 12.60 -17.17 7.97
C ALA A 34 12.22 -18.63 7.70
N LEU A 35 11.39 -18.90 6.69
CA LEU A 35 11.02 -20.26 6.27
C LEU A 35 12.20 -21.03 5.66
N SER A 36 13.09 -20.35 4.94
CA SER A 36 14.28 -21.00 4.38
C SER A 36 15.24 -21.49 5.47
N LEU A 37 15.27 -20.80 6.62
CA LEU A 37 16.08 -21.18 7.77
C LEU A 37 15.52 -22.36 8.56
N THR A 38 14.21 -22.63 8.48
CA THR A 38 13.57 -23.74 9.22
C THR A 38 13.55 -25.06 8.46
N ILE A 39 13.98 -25.07 7.20
CA ILE A 39 14.07 -26.29 6.40
C ILE A 39 15.38 -27.00 6.74
N ASP A 40 15.31 -28.27 7.17
CA ASP A 40 16.49 -29.11 7.41
C ASP A 40 16.66 -30.24 6.38
N ASN A 41 15.68 -30.42 5.50
CA ASN A 41 15.70 -31.47 4.49
C ASN A 41 16.69 -31.14 3.35
N PRO A 42 17.48 -32.12 2.87
CA PRO A 42 18.47 -31.89 1.81
C PRO A 42 17.82 -31.42 0.51
N ASP A 43 16.65 -31.94 0.15
CA ASP A 43 15.91 -31.53 -1.05
C ASP A 43 15.46 -30.06 -0.98
N GLY A 44 15.10 -29.58 0.22
CA GLY A 44 14.62 -28.22 0.46
C GLY A 44 15.72 -27.16 0.59
N LYS A 45 16.99 -27.57 0.69
CA LYS A 45 18.16 -26.66 0.71
C LYS A 45 18.70 -26.35 -0.69
N THR A 46 18.07 -26.88 -1.73
CA THR A 46 18.47 -26.63 -3.11
C THR A 46 18.23 -25.16 -3.46
N PRO A 47 19.18 -24.48 -4.13
CA PRO A 47 19.02 -23.08 -4.54
C PRO A 47 17.71 -22.82 -5.30
N GLY A 48 17.30 -23.75 -6.17
CA GLY A 48 16.05 -23.65 -6.93
C GLY A 48 14.78 -23.69 -6.07
N PHE A 49 14.79 -24.44 -4.96
CA PHE A 49 13.65 -24.48 -4.04
C PHE A 49 13.54 -23.18 -3.25
N ILE A 50 14.68 -22.68 -2.75
CA ILE A 50 14.75 -21.43 -1.98
C ILE A 50 14.33 -20.24 -2.84
N THR A 51 14.80 -20.15 -4.10
CA THR A 51 14.39 -19.07 -5.00
C THR A 51 12.89 -19.13 -5.33
N GLN A 52 12.35 -20.33 -5.54
CA GLN A 52 10.91 -20.52 -5.77
C GLN A 52 10.07 -20.10 -4.56
N LEU A 53 10.46 -20.52 -3.35
CA LEU A 53 9.84 -20.10 -2.10
C LEU A 53 9.86 -18.58 -1.94
N LEU A 54 11.00 -17.96 -2.23
CA LEU A 54 11.16 -16.50 -2.19
C LEU A 54 10.23 -15.80 -3.18
N VAL A 55 10.14 -16.24 -4.43
CA VAL A 55 9.23 -15.65 -5.43
C VAL A 55 7.77 -15.78 -4.99
N TYR A 56 7.35 -16.94 -4.47
CA TYR A 56 5.98 -17.12 -3.98
C TYR A 56 5.67 -16.21 -2.79
N CYS A 57 6.56 -16.12 -1.81
CA CYS A 57 6.38 -15.26 -0.64
C CYS A 57 6.39 -13.77 -1.02
N LEU A 58 7.25 -13.34 -1.95
CA LEU A 58 7.25 -11.97 -2.47
C LEU A 58 5.93 -11.63 -3.16
N GLY A 59 5.46 -12.51 -4.05
CA GLY A 59 4.20 -12.33 -4.77
C GLY A 59 3.01 -12.28 -3.81
N ALA A 60 2.91 -13.25 -2.90
CA ALA A 60 1.87 -13.29 -1.88
C ALA A 60 1.90 -12.06 -0.96
N GLY A 61 3.08 -11.66 -0.51
CA GLY A 61 3.27 -10.48 0.33
C GLY A 61 2.87 -9.19 -0.39
N ALA A 62 3.27 -9.01 -1.65
CA ALA A 62 2.88 -7.86 -2.47
C ALA A 62 1.36 -7.80 -2.69
N CYS A 63 0.73 -8.93 -3.04
CA CYS A 63 -0.72 -9.04 -3.19
C CYS A 63 -1.45 -8.70 -1.87
N PHE A 64 -0.98 -9.24 -0.75
CA PHE A 64 -1.56 -8.94 0.56
C PHE A 64 -1.43 -7.46 0.92
N GLY A 65 -0.26 -6.85 0.65
CA GLY A 65 -0.04 -5.42 0.80
C GLY A 65 -1.02 -4.59 -0.03
N LEU A 66 -1.27 -4.98 -1.29
CA LEU A 66 -2.28 -4.32 -2.14
C LEU A 66 -3.70 -4.46 -1.59
N VAL A 67 -4.09 -5.63 -1.11
CA VAL A 67 -5.41 -5.83 -0.49
C VAL A 67 -5.58 -4.91 0.71
N ILE A 68 -4.58 -4.82 1.59
CA ILE A 68 -4.60 -3.88 2.72
C ILE A 68 -4.70 -2.44 2.22
N ALA A 69 -3.94 -2.08 1.18
CA ALA A 69 -3.98 -0.74 0.60
C ALA A 69 -5.39 -0.35 0.13
N VAL A 70 -6.08 -1.26 -0.54
CA VAL A 70 -7.47 -1.08 -1.00
C VAL A 70 -8.42 -0.91 0.19
N VAL A 71 -8.27 -1.72 1.24
CA VAL A 71 -9.09 -1.60 2.45
C VAL A 71 -8.86 -0.25 3.16
N VAL A 72 -7.60 0.17 3.31
CA VAL A 72 -7.24 1.46 3.92
C VAL A 72 -7.75 2.62 3.07
N ASP A 73 -7.60 2.54 1.75
CA ASP A 73 -8.11 3.55 0.84
C ASP A 73 -9.63 3.66 0.92
N PHE A 74 -10.34 2.53 0.96
CA PHE A 74 -11.80 2.49 1.13
C PHE A 74 -12.26 3.14 2.43
N ILE A 75 -11.57 2.88 3.55
CA ILE A 75 -11.86 3.51 4.84
C ILE A 75 -11.52 5.00 4.81
N SER A 76 -10.40 5.38 4.19
CA SER A 76 -9.95 6.77 4.09
C SER A 76 -10.90 7.61 3.25
N ASN A 77 -11.37 7.08 2.12
CA ASN A 77 -12.32 7.74 1.24
C ASN A 77 -13.66 8.00 1.95
N ARG A 78 -14.09 7.09 2.84
CA ARG A 78 -15.27 7.29 3.71
C ARG A 78 -15.06 8.37 4.78
N ARG A 79 -13.81 8.64 5.18
CA ARG A 79 -13.46 9.61 6.23
C ARG A 79 -13.01 10.97 5.70
N ALA A 80 -12.85 11.12 4.38
CA ALA A 80 -12.45 12.38 3.77
C ALA A 80 -13.54 13.44 3.97
N LYS A 81 -13.40 14.26 5.03
CA LYS A 81 -14.20 15.46 5.25
C LYS A 81 -13.85 16.49 4.18
N ASP A 82 -14.87 17.03 3.52
CA ASP A 82 -14.74 18.06 2.50
C ASP A 82 -13.98 19.27 3.07
N ALA A 83 -12.79 19.54 2.53
CA ALA A 83 -12.02 20.73 2.87
C ALA A 83 -12.64 21.92 2.12
N GLN A 84 -13.25 22.86 2.86
CA GLN A 84 -13.76 24.09 2.29
C GLN A 84 -12.62 25.06 2.00
N ALA A 85 -12.31 25.29 0.73
CA ALA A 85 -11.37 26.32 0.30
C ALA A 85 -12.14 27.61 0.00
N SER A 86 -11.88 28.68 0.77
CA SER A 86 -12.38 30.02 0.44
C SER A 86 -11.38 30.71 -0.49
N LYS A 87 -11.79 31.02 -1.73
CA LYS A 87 -11.02 31.85 -2.65
C LYS A 87 -11.10 33.31 -2.17
N VAL A 88 -10.00 33.87 -1.67
CA VAL A 88 -9.89 35.32 -1.45
C VAL A 88 -9.50 35.96 -2.78
N SER A 89 -10.51 36.41 -3.54
CA SER A 89 -10.29 37.26 -4.73
C SER A 89 -9.90 38.66 -4.28
N LYS A 90 -8.65 39.05 -4.50
CA LYS A 90 -8.15 40.40 -4.24
C LYS A 90 -8.35 41.21 -5.53
N ASN A 91 -9.20 42.25 -5.46
CA ASN A 91 -9.28 43.32 -6.46
C ASN A 91 -8.46 44.49 -5.93
#